data_AF-A0AA88LE44-F1
#
_entry.id   AF-A0AA88LE44-F1
#
_cell.length_a   1.000
_cell.length_b   1.000
_cell.length_c   1.000
_cell.angle_alpha   90.00
_cell.angle_beta   90.00
_cell.angle_gamma   90.00
#
_symmetry.space_group_name_H-M   'P 1'
#
loop_
_entity.id
_entity.type
_entity.pdbx_description
1 polymer ?
#
loop_
_entity_poly.entity_id
_entity_poly.type
_entity_poly.pdbx_seq_one_letter_code
_entity_poly.pdbx_strand_id
1 'polypeptide(L)' 'MLMTAKKKLKLGFWNLRTISQYSKKEQVIKQMIQYKIDILALLEVRRTGMGQKRIGKDHTIQYRCTNATRD' A
#
# COMPACT_ATOMS: atom_id res chain seq x y z
N MET A 1 18.71 22.84 23.60
CA MET A 1 17.31 22.84 23.13
C MET A 1 17.21 21.95 21.89
N LEU A 2 16.73 20.71 22.01
CA LEU A 2 16.54 19.80 20.87
C LEU A 2 15.21 20.13 20.19
N MET A 3 15.25 20.92 19.11
CA MET A 3 14.08 21.12 18.25
C MET A 3 13.98 19.94 17.28
N THR A 4 13.33 18.86 17.70
CA THR A 4 13.01 17.76 16.78
C THR A 4 11.86 18.21 15.88
N ALA A 5 12.14 18.45 14.60
CA ALA A 5 11.11 18.80 13.63
C ALA A 5 10.03 17.71 13.59
N LYS A 6 8.75 18.10 13.75
CA LYS A 6 7.62 17.19 13.57
C LYS A 6 7.64 16.67 12.13
N LYS A 7 7.87 15.36 11.95
CA LYS A 7 7.74 14.71 10.65
C LYS A 7 6.28 14.75 10.22
N LYS A 8 6.02 15.24 9.00
CA LYS A 8 4.69 15.17 8.37
C LYS A 8 4.54 13.78 7.76
N LEU A 9 3.43 13.10 8.04
CA LEU A 9 3.08 11.80 7.49
C LEU A 9 1.92 11.99 6.51
N LYS A 10 2.08 11.54 5.26
CA LYS A 10 1.05 11.57 4.22
C LYS A 10 0.45 10.19 4.01
N LEU A 11 -0.82 10.07 4.38
CA LEU A 11 -1.61 8.85 4.23
C LEU A 11 -2.52 8.95 3.01
N GLY A 12 -2.80 7.82 2.37
CA GLY A 12 -3.79 7.73 1.31
C GLY A 12 -4.56 6.41 1.32
N PHE A 13 -5.72 6.43 0.68
CA PHE A 13 -6.53 5.23 0.45
C PHE A 13 -6.85 5.15 -1.04
N TRP A 14 -6.72 3.96 -1.63
CA TRP A 14 -7.06 3.75 -3.03
C TRP A 14 -7.81 2.44 -3.22
N ASN A 15 -9.04 2.55 -3.72
CA ASN A 15 -9.83 1.40 -4.16
C ASN A 15 -9.42 0.95 -5.56
N LEU A 16 -9.03 -0.32 -5.71
CA LEU A 16 -8.52 -0.90 -6.95
C LEU A 16 -9.58 -1.63 -7.79
N ARG A 17 -10.88 -1.36 -7.56
CA ARG A 17 -12.07 -2.08 -8.09
C ARG A 17 -12.04 -2.46 -9.60
N THR A 18 -11.21 -1.81 -10.43
CA THR A 18 -11.24 -2.00 -11.90
C THR A 18 -9.86 -2.09 -12.59
N ILE A 19 -8.78 -2.44 -11.89
CA ILE A 19 -7.44 -2.57 -12.52
C ILE A 19 -7.08 -4.05 -12.74
N SER A 20 -6.65 -4.41 -13.96
CA SER A 20 -6.26 -5.79 -14.32
C SER A 20 -5.09 -6.27 -13.45
N GLN A 21 -5.09 -7.55 -13.07
CA GLN A 21 -4.30 -8.07 -11.95
C GLN A 21 -2.78 -8.02 -12.13
N TYR A 22 -2.28 -7.90 -13.36
CA TYR A 22 -0.87 -8.17 -13.67
C TYR A 22 0.06 -6.96 -13.48
N SER A 23 -0.43 -5.72 -13.66
CA SER A 23 0.41 -4.49 -13.62
C SER A 23 0.26 -3.67 -12.32
N LYS A 24 -0.40 -4.21 -11.28
CA LYS A 24 -0.86 -3.45 -10.09
C LYS A 24 0.24 -2.85 -9.22
N LYS A 25 1.37 -3.53 -9.05
CA LYS A 25 2.39 -3.12 -8.06
C LYS A 25 3.16 -1.89 -8.53
N GLU A 26 3.58 -1.89 -9.78
CA GLU A 26 4.34 -0.77 -10.37
C GLU A 26 3.49 0.49 -10.48
N GLN A 27 2.21 0.36 -10.87
CA GLN A 27 1.29 1.49 -10.90
C GLN A 27 1.06 2.07 -9.50
N VAL A 28 0.85 1.23 -8.49
CA VAL A 28 0.71 1.69 -7.10
C VAL A 28 1.96 2.42 -6.62
N ILE A 29 3.15 1.87 -6.87
CA ILE A 29 4.42 2.50 -6.50
C ILE A 29 4.58 3.84 -7.21
N LYS A 30 4.29 3.90 -8.52
CA LYS A 30 4.33 5.14 -9.30
C LYS A 30 3.45 6.23 -8.67
N GLN A 31 2.23 5.87 -8.24
CA GLN A 31 1.33 6.82 -7.57
C GLN A 31 1.84 7.26 -6.20
N MET A 32 2.39 6.34 -5.41
CA MET A 32 3.00 6.67 -4.11
C MET A 32 4.15 7.67 -4.28
N ILE A 33 5.02 7.45 -5.28
CA ILE A 33 6.13 8.35 -5.61
C ILE A 33 5.60 9.70 -6.10
N GLN A 34 4.68 9.70 -7.06
CA GLN A 34 4.14 10.91 -7.68
C GLN A 34 3.46 11.84 -6.66
N TYR A 35 2.69 11.26 -5.74
CA TYR A 35 2.00 12.02 -4.72
C TYR A 35 2.77 12.16 -3.41
N LYS A 36 3.99 11.60 -3.31
CA LYS A 36 4.80 11.57 -2.08
C LYS A 36 4.01 11.02 -0.88
N ILE A 37 3.30 9.91 -1.09
CA ILE A 37 2.50 9.23 -0.06
C ILE A 37 3.41 8.28 0.70
N ASP A 38 3.46 8.42 2.02
CA ASP A 38 4.27 7.58 2.89
C ASP A 38 3.62 6.21 3.12
N ILE A 39 2.30 6.19 3.31
CA ILE A 39 1.52 4.96 3.51
C ILE A 39 0.25 5.02 2.67
N LEU A 40 0.06 4.02 1.80
CA LEU A 40 -1.13 3.88 0.98
C LEU A 40 -1.88 2.59 1.33
N ALA A 41 -3.11 2.71 1.79
CA ALA A 41 -4.00 1.59 2.02
C ALA A 41 -4.75 1.24 0.73
N LEU A 42 -4.59 0.01 0.26
CA LEU A 42 -5.28 -0.48 -0.93
C LEU A 42 -6.56 -1.23 -0.52
N LEU A 43 -7.68 -0.85 -1.12
CA LEU A 43 -8.98 -1.48 -0.90
C LEU A 43 -9.32 -2.40 -2.08
N GLU A 44 -10.09 -3.46 -1.80
CA GLU A 44 -10.56 -4.46 -2.78
C GLU A 44 -9.45 -5.16 -3.56
N VAL A 45 -8.32 -5.37 -2.90
CA VAL A 45 -7.26 -6.21 -3.43
C VAL A 45 -7.73 -7.66 -3.37
N ARG A 46 -7.95 -8.27 -4.54
CA ARG A 46 -8.18 -9.72 -4.68
C ARG A 46 -6.88 -10.47 -4.43
N ARG A 47 -6.44 -10.50 -3.18
CA ARG A 47 -5.29 -11.26 -2.71
C ARG A 47 -5.65 -11.84 -1.35
N THR A 48 -5.46 -13.15 -1.22
CA THR A 48 -5.72 -13.89 0.01
C THR A 48 -4.40 -14.13 0.76
N GLY A 49 -4.50 -14.37 2.06
CA GLY A 49 -3.36 -14.67 2.92
C GLY A 49 -2.69 -13.44 3.53
N MET A 50 -1.55 -13.66 4.15
CA MET A 50 -0.80 -12.65 4.88
C MET A 50 0.66 -12.66 4.43
N GLY A 51 1.27 -11.48 4.40
CA GLY A 51 2.72 -11.40 4.25
C GLY A 51 3.22 -9.98 4.07
N GLN A 52 4.54 -9.90 4.00
CA GLN A 52 5.26 -8.68 3.68
C GLN A 52 6.17 -8.97 2.49
N LYS A 53 6.16 -8.07 1.50
CA LYS A 53 7.07 -8.13 0.37
C LYS A 53 7.77 -6.78 0.23
N ARG A 54 9.09 -6.78 0.33
CA ARG A 54 9.92 -5.64 -0.01
C ARG A 54 9.98 -5.49 -1.54
N ILE A 55 9.82 -4.27 -2.03
CA ILE A 55 9.89 -3.92 -3.45
C ILE A 55 10.96 -2.85 -3.62
N GLY A 56 12.09 -3.25 -4.19
CA GLY A 56 13.28 -2.40 -4.26
C GLY A 56 13.86 -2.09 -2.87
N LYS A 57 14.62 -1.00 -2.75
CA LYS A 57 15.20 -0.60 -1.46
C LYS A 57 14.21 0.11 -0.54
N ASP A 58 13.24 0.83 -1.11
CA ASP A 58 12.51 1.88 -0.38
C ASP A 58 11.02 1.58 -0.13
N HIS A 59 10.45 0.58 -0.80
CA HIS A 59 9.02 0.30 -0.69
C HIS A 59 8.78 -1.07 -0.06
N THR A 60 7.76 -1.15 0.77
CA THR A 60 7.31 -2.40 1.38
C THR A 60 5.80 -2.51 1.23
N ILE A 61 5.35 -3.65 0.70
CA ILE A 61 3.93 -4.00 0.69
C ILE A 61 3.67 -4.96 1.84
N GLN A 62 2.78 -4.57 2.75
CA GLN A 62 2.20 -5.46 3.75
C GLN A 62 0.75 -5.77 3.34
N TYR A 63 0.36 -7.03 3.50
CA TYR A 63 -1.01 -7.45 3.24
C TYR A 63 -1.43 -8.50 4.26
N ARG A 64 -2.68 -8.43 4.69
CA ARG A 64 -3.34 -9.41 5.52
C ARG A 64 -4.79 -9.47 5.06
N CYS A 65 -5.18 -10.61 4.51
CA CYS A 65 -6.53 -10.88 4.04
C CYS A 65 -6.91 -12.28 4.48
N THR A 66 -7.85 -12.36 5.42
CA THR A 66 -8.51 -13.61 5.77
C THR A 66 -9.69 -13.78 4.83
N ASN A 67 -9.82 -14.96 4.23
CA ASN A 67 -11.08 -15.33 3.58
C ASN A 67 -12.12 -15.34 4.69
N ALA A 68 -13.09 -14.42 4.66
CA ALA A 68 -14.27 -14.57 5.48
C ALA A 68 -15.05 -15.72 4.86
N THR A 69 -14.84 -16.94 5.36
CA THR A 69 -15.87 -17.97 5.30
C THR A 69 -17.10 -17.35 5.96
N ARG A 70 -18.06 -16.97 5.12
CA ARG A 70 -19.41 -16.67 5.58
C ARG A 70 -20.08 -18.03 5.68
N ASP A 71 -20.21 -18.52 6.91
CA ASP A 71 -21.15 -19.58 7.27
C ASP A 71 -22.59 -19.06 7.11
#